data_AF-A0A7C1SZS5-F1
#
_entry.id   AF-A0A7C1SZS5-F1
#
_cell.length_a   1.000
_cell.length_b   1.000
_cell.length_c   1.000
_cell.angle_alpha   90.00
_cell.angle_beta   90.00
_cell.angle_gamma   90.00
#
_symmetry.space_group_name_H-M   'P 1'
#
loop_
_entity.id
_entity.type
_entity.pdbx_description
1 polymer ?
#
loop_
_entity_poly.entity_id
_entity_poly.type
_entity_poly.pdbx_seq_one_letter_code
_entity_poly.pdbx_strand_id
1 'polypeptide(L)' 'MLPVITVIGDQAASLLNGAVIIETIFGFPGVGKLMIDSILQRDFNVVLAAILVTALAIFLMNLLIDLAYALLDPRIRN' A
#
# COMPACT_ATOMS: atom_id res chain seq x y z
N MET A 1 19.59 -0.60 14.37
CA MET A 1 18.32 0.04 13.98
C MET A 1 17.71 -0.62 12.73
N LEU A 2 17.76 -1.94 12.63
CA LEU A 2 17.15 -2.74 11.55
C LEU A 2 15.74 -3.30 11.87
N PRO A 3 15.34 -3.59 13.13
CA PRO A 3 14.07 -4.28 13.38
C PRO A 3 12.85 -3.34 13.43
N VAL A 4 13.02 -2.04 13.71
CA VAL A 4 11.89 -1.11 13.85
C VAL A 4 11.19 -0.89 12.51
N ILE A 5 11.96 -0.76 11.42
CA ILE A 5 11.41 -0.54 10.07
C ILE A 5 10.67 -1.79 9.58
N THR A 6 11.22 -2.99 9.81
CA THR A 6 10.56 -4.25 9.46
C THR A 6 9.26 -4.45 10.23
N VAL A 7 9.25 -4.12 11.53
CA VAL A 7 8.08 -4.28 12.40
C VAL A 7 6.97 -3.29 12.05
N ILE A 8 7.32 -2.05 11.67
CA ILE A 8 6.34 -1.05 11.21
C ILE A 8 5.78 -1.45 9.84
N GLY A 9 6.62 -1.95 8.93
CA GLY A 9 6.18 -2.44 7.62
C GLY A 9 5.20 -3.61 7.73
N ASP A 10 5.47 -4.56 8.62
CA ASP A 10 4.59 -5.71 8.89
C ASP A 10 3.24 -5.26 9.48
N GLN A 11 3.24 -4.32 10.44
CA GLN A 11 2.01 -3.75 10.99
C GLN A 11 1.20 -2.97 9.96
N ALA A 12 1.86 -2.18 9.10
CA ALA A 12 1.17 -1.47 8.03
C ALA A 12 0.54 -2.45 7.02
N ALA A 13 1.23 -3.52 6.66
CA ALA A 13 0.69 -4.58 5.80
C ALA A 13 -0.50 -5.32 6.45
N SER A 14 -0.45 -5.53 7.77
CA SER A 14 -1.54 -6.11 8.54
C SER A 14 -2.79 -5.21 8.55
N LEU A 15 -2.61 -3.89 8.73
CA LEU A 15 -3.69 -2.91 8.66
C LEU A 15 -4.31 -2.85 7.26
N LEU A 16 -3.49 -2.95 6.21
CA LEU A 16 -3.95 -2.96 4.83
C LEU A 16 -4.78 -4.21 4.52
N ASN A 17 -4.37 -5.39 5.01
CA ASN A 17 -5.19 -6.60 4.96
C ASN A 17 -6.52 -6.46 5.70
N GLY A 18 -6.50 -5.84 6.89
CA GLY A 18 -7.71 -5.53 7.65
C GLY A 18 -8.66 -4.58 6.89
N ALA A 19 -8.12 -3.59 6.18
CA ALA A 19 -8.90 -2.65 5.38
C ALA A 19 -9.68 -3.38 4.26
N VAL A 20 -9.05 -4.32 3.56
CA VAL A 20 -9.73 -5.09 2.49
C VAL A 20 -10.91 -5.91 3.01
N ILE A 21 -10.78 -6.48 4.21
CA ILE A 21 -11.87 -7.23 4.86
C ILE A 21 -13.03 -6.28 5.20
N ILE A 22 -12.73 -5.08 5.70
CA ILE A 22 -13.74 -4.06 6.02
C ILE A 22 -14.44 -3.59 4.74
N GLU A 23 -13.70 -3.32 3.66
CA GLU A 23 -14.26 -2.95 2.35
C GLU A 23 -15.24 -4.01 1.86
N THR A 24 -14.86 -5.29 1.96
CA THR A 24 -15.65 -6.42 1.45
C THR A 24 -16.91 -6.67 2.28
N ILE A 25 -16.81 -6.66 3.61
CA ILE A 25 -17.93 -7.00 4.51
C ILE A 25 -18.92 -5.82 4.64
N PHE A 26 -18.43 -4.59 4.76
CA PHE A 26 -19.28 -3.40 4.94
C PHE A 26 -19.70 -2.75 3.60
N GLY A 27 -19.26 -3.30 2.46
CA GLY A 27 -19.58 -2.78 1.13
C GLY A 27 -18.96 -1.41 0.85
N PHE A 28 -17.89 -1.04 1.56
CA PHE A 28 -17.20 0.23 1.35
C PHE A 28 -16.48 0.20 0.00
N PRO A 29 -16.68 1.20 -0.88
CA PRO A 29 -16.04 1.22 -2.19
C PRO A 29 -14.55 1.53 -2.04
N GLY A 30 -13.71 0.52 -2.21
CA GLY A 30 -12.27 0.68 -2.20
C GLY A 30 -11.54 -0.29 -3.15
N VAL A 31 -10.23 -0.07 -3.28
CA VAL A 31 -9.40 -0.71 -4.30
C VAL A 31 -9.18 -2.20 -4.02
N GLY A 32 -9.16 -2.60 -2.75
CA GLY A 32 -9.00 -4.00 -2.36
C GLY A 32 -10.20 -4.85 -2.74
N LYS A 33 -11.41 -4.35 -2.44
CA LYS A 33 -12.66 -5.00 -2.87
C LYS A 33 -12.79 -5.03 -4.39
N LEU A 34 -12.47 -3.93 -5.08
CA LEU A 34 -12.49 -3.87 -6.55
C LEU A 34 -11.56 -4.92 -7.18
N MET A 35 -10.38 -5.13 -6.60
CA MET A 35 -9.42 -6.12 -7.09
C MET A 35 -9.93 -7.55 -6.90
N ILE A 36 -10.50 -7.87 -5.73
CA ILE A 36 -11.14 -9.19 -5.47
C ILE A 36 -12.31 -9.43 -6.42
N ASP A 37 -13.21 -8.46 -6.56
CA ASP A 37 -14.38 -8.57 -7.45
C ASP A 37 -13.94 -8.79 -8.92
N SER A 38 -12.88 -8.10 -9.36
CA SER A 38 -12.33 -8.23 -10.72
C SER A 38 -11.65 -9.58 -10.96
N ILE A 39 -10.97 -10.14 -9.96
CA ILE A 39 -10.42 -11.50 -10.03
C ILE A 39 -11.54 -12.53 -10.18
N LEU A 40 -12.61 -12.40 -9.39
CA LEU A 40 -13.77 -13.29 -9.45
C LEU A 40 -14.51 -13.20 -10.79
N GLN A 41 -14.63 -11.99 -11.35
CA GLN A 41 -15.24 -11.76 -12.67
C GLN A 41 -14.29 -12.08 -13.84
N ARG A 42 -13.05 -12.51 -13.57
CA ARG A 42 -11.99 -12.75 -14.57
C ARG A 42 -11.71 -11.53 -15.46
N ASP A 43 -11.94 -10.33 -14.94
CA ASP A 43 -11.63 -9.09 -15.65
C ASP A 43 -10.17 -8.70 -15.41
N PHE A 44 -9.28 -9.33 -16.19
CA PHE A 44 -7.84 -9.13 -16.06
C PHE A 44 -7.40 -7.68 -16.35
N ASN A 45 -8.16 -6.92 -17.13
CA ASN A 45 -7.84 -5.52 -17.42
C ASN A 45 -8.00 -4.66 -16.16
N VAL A 46 -9.11 -4.83 -15.43
CA VAL A 46 -9.36 -4.08 -14.19
C VAL A 46 -8.39 -4.50 -13.10
N VAL A 47 -8.06 -5.80 -13.00
CA VAL A 47 -7.03 -6.29 -12.06
C VAL A 47 -5.68 -5.63 -12.33
N LEU A 48 -5.24 -5.60 -13.59
CA LEU A 48 -3.94 -5.02 -13.96
C LEU A 48 -3.91 -3.50 -13.70
N ALA A 49 -5.00 -2.79 -14.00
CA ALA A 49 -5.13 -1.38 -13.68
C ALA A 49 -5.09 -1.12 -12.16
N ALA A 50 -5.82 -1.90 -11.36
CA ALA A 50 -5.82 -1.78 -9.90
C ALA A 50 -4.44 -2.05 -9.30
N ILE A 51 -3.72 -3.06 -9.81
CA ILE A 51 -2.35 -3.37 -9.39
C ILE A 51 -1.41 -2.21 -9.73
N LEU A 52 -1.47 -1.66 -10.95
CA LEU A 52 -0.63 -0.53 -11.34
C LEU A 52 -0.88 0.70 -10.48
N VAL A 53 -2.15 1.05 -10.23
CA VAL A 53 -2.52 2.22 -9.42
C VAL A 53 -2.04 2.06 -7.98
N THR A 54 -2.25 0.88 -7.37
CA THR A 54 -1.79 0.61 -6.01
C THR A 54 -0.27 0.60 -5.91
N ALA A 55 0.43 -0.03 -6.86
CA ALA A 55 1.88 -0.03 -6.90
C ALA A 55 2.45 1.39 -7.05
N LEU A 56 1.87 2.22 -7.92
CA LEU A 56 2.26 3.62 -8.08
C LEU A 56 2.04 4.43 -6.80
N ALA A 57 0.89 4.24 -6.13
CA ALA A 57 0.60 4.91 -4.87
C ALA A 57 1.60 4.55 -3.76
N ILE A 58 1.94 3.26 -3.63
CA ILE A 58 2.95 2.78 -2.68
C ILE A 58 4.33 3.34 -3.04
N PHE A 59 4.69 3.34 -4.32
CA PHE A 59 5.94 3.94 -4.78
C PHE A 59 6.04 5.42 -4.43
N LEU A 60 4.98 6.20 -4.67
CA LEU A 60 4.92 7.61 -4.30
C LEU A 60 5.01 7.82 -2.79
N MET A 61 4.34 6.98 -1.99
CA MET A 61 4.46 7.01 -0.53
C MET A 61 5.90 6.74 -0.09
N ASN A 62 6.56 5.72 -0.63
CA ASN A 62 7.96 5.43 -0.31
C ASN A 62 8.87 6.59 -0.73
N LEU A 63 8.67 7.18 -1.90
CA LEU A 63 9.44 8.33 -2.37
C LEU A 63 9.24 9.56 -1.45
N LEU A 64 8.01 9.78 -0.96
CA LEU A 64 7.71 10.85 0.00
C LEU A 64 8.39 10.58 1.35
N ILE A 65 8.42 9.33 1.80
CA ILE A 65 9.10 8.93 3.02
C ILE A 65 10.61 9.17 2.87
N ASP A 66 11.22 8.74 1.77
CA ASP A 66 12.64 8.96 1.48
C ASP A 66 12.99 10.44 1.43
N LEU A 67 12.13 11.25 0.79
CA LEU A 67 12.32 12.71 0.72
C LEU A 67 12.15 13.36 2.09
N ALA A 68 11.17 12.92 2.89
CA ALA A 68 10.98 13.38 4.25
C ALA A 68 12.20 13.04 5.12
N TYR A 69 12.77 11.85 4.98
CA TYR A 69 14.02 11.47 5.64
C TYR A 69 15.21 12.32 5.18
N ALA A 70 15.34 12.56 3.88
CA ALA A 70 16.40 13.42 3.32
C ALA A 70 16.31 14.87 3.82
N LEU A 71 15.11 15.38 4.10
CA LEU A 71 14.85 16.72 4.62
C LEU A 71 15.00 16.81 6.15
N LEU A 72 14.51 15.81 6.89
CA LEU A 72 14.57 15.80 8.36
C LEU A 72 15.94 15.40 8.90
N ASP A 73 16.72 14.60 8.17
CA ASP A 73 17.98 14.06 8.68
C ASP A 73 19.22 14.63 7.96
N PRO A 74 19.79 15.76 8.43
CA PRO A 74 21.04 16.31 7.90
C PRO A 74 22.28 15.46 8.25
N ARG A 75 22.14 14.31 8.92
CA ARG A 75 23.26 13.43 9.31
C ARG A 75 23.78 12.50 8.21
N ILE A 76 23.07 12.34 7.08
CA ILE A 76 23.55 11.56 5.91
C ILE A 76 24.74 12.24 5.20
N ARG A 77 25.12 13.46 5.62
CA ARG A 77 26.27 14.20 5.06
C ARG A 77 27.64 13.96 5.73
N ASN A 78 27.77 13.05 6.70
CA ASN A 78 29.10 12.64 7.23
C ASN A 78 29.31 11.13 7.15
#